data_AF-A0A6V8F0V1-F1
#
_entry.id   AF-A0A6V8F0V1-F1
#
_cell.length_a   1.000
_cell.length_b   1.000
_cell.length_c   1.000
_cell.angle_alpha   90.00
_cell.angle_beta   90.00
_cell.angle_gamma   90.00
#
_symmetry.space_group_name_H-M   'P 1'
#
loop_
_entity.id
_entity.type
_entity.pdbx_description
1 polymer ?
#
loop_
_entity_poly.entity_id
_entity_poly.type
_entity_poly.pdbx_seq_one_letter_code
_entity_poly.pdbx_strand_id
1 'polypeptide(L)' 'MIVPKENNAAFQGNITVINKENSSDYCMIPVTLTTPLSQNIEHHWFLARLLVLFPHAFPILRYLMGF' A
#
# COMPACT_ATOMS: atom_id res chain seq x y z
N MET A 1 0.38 16.74 -5.87
CA MET A 1 -0.14 15.36 -6.04
C MET A 1 0.56 14.51 -5.01
N ILE A 2 -0.17 13.99 -4.02
CA ILE A 2 0.39 13.22 -2.91
C ILE A 2 0.28 11.74 -3.29
N VAL A 3 1.14 11.33 -4.21
CA VAL A 3 1.25 9.93 -4.64
C VAL A 3 2.73 9.58 -4.54
N PRO A 4 3.10 8.47 -3.86
CA PRO A 4 4.49 8.05 -3.78
C PRO A 4 5.05 7.84 -5.19
N LYS A 5 6.20 8.45 -5.49
CA LYS A 5 6.92 8.25 -6.76
C LYS A 5 7.55 6.85 -6.85
N GLU A 6 7.77 6.21 -5.72
CA GLU A 6 8.42 4.91 -5.61
C GLU A 6 7.38 3.79 -5.47
N ASN A 7 7.59 2.70 -6.20
CA ASN A 7 6.77 1.49 -6.06
C ASN A 7 6.97 0.89 -4.66
N ASN A 8 5.89 0.32 -4.09
CA ASN A 8 5.88 -0.30 -2.75
C ASN A 8 6.23 0.64 -1.57
N ALA A 9 6.20 1.96 -1.78
CA ALA A 9 6.48 2.91 -0.72
C ALA A 9 5.32 3.03 0.28
N ALA A 10 5.65 3.02 1.56
CA ALA A 10 4.72 3.39 2.62
C ALA A 10 4.50 4.91 2.56
N PHE A 11 3.24 5.33 2.45
CA PHE A 11 2.88 6.73 2.59
C PHE A 11 2.53 7.02 4.05
N GLN A 12 3.14 8.06 4.62
CA GLN A 12 2.78 8.62 5.91
C GLN A 12 2.47 10.10 5.73
N GLY A 13 1.40 10.57 6.35
CA GLY A 13 0.98 11.96 6.29
C GLY A 13 0.01 12.31 7.41
N ASN A 14 -0.37 13.58 7.46
CA ASN A 14 -1.34 14.07 8.43
C ASN A 14 -2.52 14.71 7.69
N ILE A 15 -3.74 14.39 8.12
CA ILE A 15 -4.95 15.12 7.72
C ILE A 15 -5.22 16.17 8.78
N THR A 16 -5.21 17.45 8.40
CA THR A 16 -5.57 18.55 9.30
C THR A 16 -7.06 18.89 9.10
N VAL A 17 -7.84 18.74 10.17
CA VAL A 17 -9.24 19.17 10.22
C VAL A 17 -9.28 20.50 10.94
N ILE A 18 -9.71 21.55 10.26
CA ILE A 18 -9.78 22.91 10.80
C ILE A 18 -11.25 23.26 11.00
N ASN A 19 -11.61 23.73 12.19
CA ASN A 19 -12.96 24.21 12.47
C ASN A 19 -13.24 25.46 11.63
N LYS A 20 -14.38 25.45 10.91
CA LYS A 20 -14.77 26.56 10.02
C LYS A 20 -15.00 27.87 10.77
N GLU A 21 -15.47 27.80 12.01
CA GLU A 21 -15.82 28.96 12.84
C GLU A 21 -14.64 29.49 13.63
N ASN A 22 -13.62 28.65 13.86
CA ASN A 22 -12.41 29.03 14.58
C ASN A 22 -11.18 28.33 13.97
N SER A 23 -10.37 29.07 13.22
CA SER A 23 -9.17 28.54 12.58
C SER A 23 -8.06 28.13 13.55
N SER A 24 -8.13 28.54 14.82
CA SER A 24 -7.19 28.11 15.87
C SER A 24 -7.59 26.77 16.50
N ASP A 25 -8.82 26.32 16.29
CA ASP A 25 -9.32 25.01 16.72
C ASP A 25 -9.14 24.01 15.57
N TYR A 26 -8.12 23.18 15.67
CA TYR A 26 -7.81 22.18 14.66
C TYR A 26 -7.36 20.86 15.29
N CYS A 27 -7.60 19.78 14.56
CA CYS A 27 -7.15 18.43 14.90
C CYS A 27 -6.26 17.89 13.77
N MET A 28 -5.20 17.18 14.13
CA MET A 28 -4.36 16.44 13.18
C MET A 28 -4.57 14.95 13.35
N ILE A 29 -4.94 14.27 12.26
CA ILE A 29 -5.13 12.83 12.22
C ILE A 29 -3.95 12.22 11.45
N PRO A 30 -3.06 11.46 12.09
CA PRO A 30 -1.98 10.77 11.39
C PRO A 30 -2.57 9.64 10.54
N VAL A 31 -2.15 9.56 9.28
CA VAL A 31 -2.58 8.53 8.33
C VAL A 31 -1.37 7.82 7.72
N THR A 32 -1.51 6.50 7.59
CA THR A 32 -0.52 5.64 6.95
C THR A 32 -1.22 4.81 5.90
N LEU A 33 -0.68 4.77 4.68
CA LEU A 33 -1.15 3.94 3.59
C LEU A 33 -0.01 3.01 3.14
N THR A 34 -0.27 1.71 3.18
CA THR A 34 0.67 0.66 2.79
C THR A 34 0.01 -0.26 1.78
N THR A 35 0.70 -0.56 0.67
CA THR A 35 0.21 -1.54 -0.29
C THR A 35 0.55 -2.97 0.19
N PRO A 36 -0.39 -3.93 0.06
CA PRO A 36 -0.16 -5.31 0.50
C PRO A 36 0.96 -6.00 -0.29
N LEU A 37 1.27 -5.53 -1.50
CA LEU A 37 2.34 -6.08 -2.34
C LEU A 37 3.76 -5.92 -1.75
N SER A 38 3.94 -5.01 -0.78
CA SER A 38 5.21 -4.84 -0.05
C SER A 38 5.51 -5.98 0.92
N GLN A 39 4.53 -6.85 1.21
CA GLN A 39 4.73 -7.99 2.08
C GLN A 39 5.40 -9.13 1.28
N ASN A 40 6.74 -9.15 1.36
CA ASN A 40 7.55 -10.37 1.32
C ASN A 40 7.76 -11.07 -0.04
N ILE A 41 7.53 -10.39 -1.17
CA ILE A 41 7.77 -11.00 -2.49
C ILE A 41 9.22 -10.85 -2.99
N GLU A 42 10.04 -10.00 -2.37
CA GLU A 42 11.39 -9.71 -2.86
C GLU A 42 12.29 -10.96 -2.94
N HIS A 43 12.05 -11.96 -2.09
CA HIS A 43 12.79 -13.22 -2.13
C HIS A 43 12.48 -14.10 -3.36
N HIS A 44 11.35 -13.89 -4.04
CA HIS A 44 10.91 -14.71 -5.18
C HIS A 44 10.33 -13.86 -6.32
N TRP A 45 11.03 -12.78 -6.71
CA TRP A 45 10.63 -11.87 -7.79
C TRP A 45 10.19 -12.59 -9.10
N PHE A 46 10.81 -13.72 -9.42
CA PHE A 46 10.45 -14.54 -10.59
C PHE A 46 9.07 -15.18 -10.46
N LEU A 47 8.76 -15.79 -9.31
CA LEU A 47 7.47 -16.45 -9.06
C LEU A 47 6.34 -15.41 -9.04
N ALA A 48 6.61 -14.25 -8.45
CA ALA A 48 5.71 -13.12 -8.45
C ALA A 48 5.31 -12.68 -9.86
N ARG A 49 6.31 -12.50 -10.74
CA ARG A 49 6.10 -12.10 -12.12
C ARG A 49 5.28 -13.14 -12.88
N LEU A 50 5.51 -14.41 -12.61
CA LEU A 50 4.82 -15.53 -13.25
C LEU A 50 3.35 -15.62 -12.81
N LEU A 51 3.06 -15.36 -11.53
CA LEU A 51 1.70 -15.27 -11.00
C LEU A 51 0.93 -14.06 -11.55
N VAL A 52 1.60 -12.92 -11.77
CA VAL A 52 0.99 -11.73 -12.40
C VAL A 52 0.68 -11.99 -13.88
N LEU A 53 1.59 -12.63 -14.62
CA LEU A 53 1.36 -12.93 -16.04
C LEU A 53 0.28 -14.00 -16.25
N PHE A 54 0.17 -14.95 -15.32
CA PHE A 54 -0.73 -16.10 -15.42
C PHE A 54 -1.60 -16.25 -14.16
N PRO A 55 -2.59 -15.36 -13.94
CA PRO A 55 -3.35 -15.26 -12.69
C PRO A 55 -4.19 -16.51 -12.35
N HIS A 56 -4.43 -17.39 -13.33
CA HIS A 56 -5.23 -18.60 -13.18
C HIS A 56 -4.46 -19.90 -13.39
N ALA A 57 -3.18 -19.85 -13.77
CA ALA A 57 -2.42 -21.06 -14.07
C ALA A 57 -1.87 -21.76 -12.81
N PHE A 58 -1.68 -21.02 -11.71
CA PHE A 58 -1.07 -21.54 -10.48
C PHE A 58 -1.88 -21.17 -9.21
N PRO A 59 -3.16 -21.58 -9.11
CA PRO A 59 -4.01 -21.23 -7.96
C PRO A 59 -3.48 -21.77 -6.63
N ILE A 60 -2.88 -22.97 -6.64
CA ILE A 60 -2.28 -23.58 -5.44
C ILE A 60 -1.04 -22.81 -4.99
N LEU A 61 -0.19 -22.42 -5.93
CA LEU A 61 1.02 -21.63 -5.64
C LEU A 61 0.66 -20.25 -5.08
N ARG A 62 -0.39 -19.63 -5.63
CA ARG A 62 -0.95 -18.37 -5.16
C ARG A 62 -1.40 -18.48 -3.70
N TYR A 63 -2.14 -19.53 -3.36
CA TYR A 63 -2.59 -19.81 -1.99
C TYR A 63 -1.41 -20.02 -1.03
N LEU A 64 -0.39 -20.79 -1.42
CA LEU A 64 0.80 -21.05 -0.61
C LEU A 64 1.67 -19.81 -0.38
N MET A 65 1.64 -18.84 -1.31
CA MET A 65 2.35 -17.57 -1.21
C MET A 65 1.54 -16.47 -0.49
N GLY A 66 0.31 -16.75 -0.04
CA GLY A 66 -0.53 -15.80 0.71
C GLY A 66 -1.28 -14.77 -0.16
N PHE A 67 -1.59 -15.10 -1.42
CA PHE A 67 -2.29 -14.26 -2.41
C PHE A 67 -3.72 -14.69 -2.73
#